data_AF-C7ZB27-F1
#
_entry.id   AF-C7ZB27-F1
#
_cell.length_a   1.000
_cell.length_b   1.000
_cell.length_c   1.000
_cell.angle_alpha   90.00
_cell.angle_beta   90.00
_cell.angle_gamma   90.00
#
_symmetry.space_group_name_H-M   'P 1'
#
loop_
_entity.id
_entity.type
_entity.pdbx_description
1 polymer ?
#
loop_
_entity_poly.entity_id
_entity_poly.type
_entity_poly.pdbx_seq_one_letter_code
_entity_poly.pdbx_strand_id
1 'polypeptide(L)'
;MECDNKRKQAASGSHPPDQPDPALYYQQESIMFRLPQELRLEIYSHLFSSTSLQWTVRKTEQASGPKSTPLQTLALVRACRRIRDEISDSWISQIHLTFKTPEAMLDVLTELPVSTLSKIRHVQVTAKPVLTESPPRRDIFCSYFLGSMFKLLPGLRLDTLTVHGTNTVLMCINYLILNHLISGSCGWKELYYITRESAMIGSTIEGIMNRPQPENWQRIMNERDGDETKPTVIIYRPNQCVVSSVILDHDACAVWERDMPSNWLDELPVDTEEEKTLFKDEERGEEMMVVVKRGFSVDYEETEGSPLLEDDIRRDGPGMTWKEIQGIDMEAPEFLVRWLLVFAVQMGLRTRRLMRDEDDELTGLIESLLS
;
A
#
# COMPACT_ATOMS: atom_id res chain seq x y z
N MET A 1 20.94 3.49 -84.43
CA MET A 1 19.79 3.63 -83.51
C MET A 1 20.25 3.08 -82.18
N GLU A 2 20.71 3.97 -81.32
CA GLU A 2 21.28 3.65 -80.01
C GLU A 2 20.54 4.55 -79.02
N CYS A 3 19.76 3.95 -78.12
CA CYS A 3 18.98 4.65 -77.11
C CYS A 3 19.66 4.47 -75.74
N ASP A 4 20.05 5.62 -75.20
CA ASP A 4 20.08 6.05 -73.80
C ASP A 4 19.85 5.02 -72.68
N ASN A 5 20.73 5.05 -71.68
CA ASN A 5 20.23 5.15 -70.29
C ASN A 5 21.16 5.90 -69.33
N LYS A 6 20.60 6.95 -68.74
CA LYS A 6 21.20 7.88 -67.77
C LYS A 6 21.35 7.24 -66.40
N ARG A 7 22.55 7.31 -65.80
CA ARG A 7 22.74 7.19 -64.33
C ARG A 7 22.71 8.59 -63.71
N LYS A 8 21.68 8.88 -62.92
CA LYS A 8 21.66 9.99 -61.95
C LYS A 8 21.96 9.45 -60.55
N GLN A 9 22.72 10.25 -59.82
CA GLN A 9 23.25 10.07 -58.47
C GLN A 9 22.14 9.85 -57.42
N ALA A 10 22.43 9.00 -56.43
CA ALA A 10 21.72 8.98 -55.15
C ALA A 10 22.64 9.60 -54.09
N ALA A 11 22.15 10.64 -53.45
CA ALA A 11 22.80 11.39 -52.39
C ALA A 11 22.73 10.65 -51.05
N SER A 12 23.79 10.86 -50.27
CA SER A 12 24.05 10.41 -48.90
C SER A 12 22.85 10.57 -47.96
N GLY A 13 22.53 9.50 -47.23
CA GLY A 13 21.51 9.46 -46.20
C GLY A 13 21.83 10.37 -45.01
N SER A 14 20.79 11.05 -44.55
CA SER A 14 20.73 11.90 -43.36
C SER A 14 20.59 11.06 -42.09
N HIS A 15 21.57 11.14 -41.20
CA HIS A 15 21.41 10.79 -39.79
C HIS A 15 20.45 11.78 -39.09
N PRO A 16 19.58 11.33 -38.15
CA PRO A 16 18.84 12.25 -37.29
C PRO A 16 19.80 12.87 -36.25
N PRO A 17 19.57 14.14 -35.82
CA PRO A 17 20.42 14.78 -34.82
C PRO A 17 20.01 14.33 -33.41
N ASP A 18 20.90 13.63 -32.71
CA ASP A 18 20.69 13.11 -31.34
C ASP A 18 20.95 14.14 -30.22
N GLN A 19 21.10 15.43 -30.52
CA GLN A 19 21.14 16.47 -29.49
C GLN A 19 20.33 17.69 -29.92
N PRO A 20 19.38 18.16 -29.09
CA PRO A 20 18.69 19.41 -29.35
C PRO A 20 19.70 20.56 -29.27
N ASP A 21 19.63 21.47 -30.25
CA ASP A 21 20.53 22.63 -30.37
C ASP A 21 20.55 23.45 -29.06
N PRO A 22 21.71 23.59 -28.37
CA PRO A 22 21.85 24.38 -27.15
C PRO A 22 21.39 25.84 -27.31
N ALA A 23 21.42 26.37 -28.53
CA ALA A 23 20.99 27.72 -28.83
C ALA A 23 19.48 27.95 -28.63
N LEU A 24 18.65 26.89 -28.75
CA LEU A 24 17.19 26.97 -28.58
C LEU A 24 16.74 27.15 -27.11
N TYR A 25 17.68 27.08 -26.16
CA TYR A 25 17.39 27.09 -24.72
C TYR A 25 17.83 28.36 -23.99
N TYR A 26 18.31 29.38 -24.70
CA TYR A 26 18.69 30.67 -24.10
C TYR A 26 17.47 31.50 -23.69
N GLN A 27 16.91 31.18 -22.52
CA GLN A 27 15.84 31.95 -21.88
C GLN A 27 16.43 32.92 -20.85
N GLN A 28 17.30 33.84 -21.31
CA GLN A 28 18.04 34.78 -20.44
C GLN A 28 17.14 35.71 -19.63
N GLU A 29 15.91 35.94 -20.08
CA GLU A 29 14.92 36.78 -19.40
C GLU A 29 14.22 36.06 -18.22
N SER A 30 14.30 34.74 -18.14
CA SER A 30 13.71 33.97 -17.06
C SER A 30 14.67 33.89 -15.87
N ILE A 31 14.22 34.35 -14.70
CA ILE A 31 14.97 34.22 -13.44
C ILE A 31 15.36 32.77 -13.18
N MET A 32 14.48 31.82 -13.49
CA MET A 32 14.74 30.38 -13.29
C MET A 32 15.92 29.89 -14.13
N PHE A 33 16.05 30.33 -15.39
CA PHE A 33 17.12 29.87 -16.29
C PHE A 33 18.41 30.69 -16.17
N ARG A 34 18.45 31.69 -15.28
CA ARG A 34 19.69 32.36 -14.86
C ARG A 34 20.42 31.60 -13.75
N LEU A 35 19.72 30.71 -13.05
CA LEU A 35 20.34 29.82 -12.07
C LEU A 35 21.20 28.76 -12.79
N PRO A 36 22.26 28.23 -12.16
CA PRO A 36 22.90 26.98 -12.59
C PRO A 36 21.91 25.81 -12.61
N GLN A 37 22.22 24.77 -13.39
CA GLN A 37 21.32 23.61 -13.54
C GLN A 37 21.14 22.87 -12.22
N GLU A 38 22.18 22.80 -11.40
CA GLU A 38 22.21 22.14 -10.10
C GLU A 38 21.14 22.74 -9.17
N LEU A 39 21.10 24.08 -9.08
CA LEU A 39 20.09 24.78 -8.27
C LEU A 39 18.68 24.60 -8.81
N ARG A 40 18.51 24.53 -10.15
CA ARG A 40 17.20 24.24 -10.74
C ARG A 40 16.72 22.83 -10.36
N LEU A 41 17.60 21.84 -10.43
CA LEU A 41 17.31 20.46 -10.06
C LEU A 41 16.95 20.34 -8.56
N GLU A 42 17.63 21.07 -7.67
CA GLU A 42 17.24 21.14 -6.25
C GLU A 42 15.85 21.74 -6.05
N ILE A 43 15.53 22.83 -6.75
CA ILE A 43 14.19 23.44 -6.72
C ILE A 43 13.13 22.44 -7.21
N TYR A 44 13.39 21.74 -8.31
CA TYR A 44 12.49 20.70 -8.82
C TYR A 44 12.32 19.58 -7.79
N SER A 45 13.42 19.14 -7.18
CA SER A 45 13.39 18.11 -6.15
C SER A 45 12.51 18.48 -4.98
N HIS A 46 12.65 19.70 -4.45
CA HIS A 46 11.80 20.20 -3.37
C HIS A 46 10.33 20.33 -3.77
N LEU A 47 10.05 20.74 -5.00
CA LEU A 47 8.67 20.86 -5.48
C LEU A 47 7.98 19.50 -5.56
N PHE A 48 8.65 18.50 -6.13
CA PHE A 48 8.07 17.16 -6.27
C PHE A 48 8.03 16.40 -4.95
N SER A 49 9.03 16.57 -4.07
CA SER A 49 9.00 15.95 -2.73
C SER A 49 7.82 16.45 -1.90
N SER A 50 7.46 17.73 -2.07
CA SER A 50 6.32 18.35 -1.39
C SER A 50 4.98 18.10 -2.10
N THR A 51 5.00 17.37 -3.22
CA THR A 51 3.81 17.09 -4.00
C THR A 51 3.19 15.77 -3.58
N SER A 52 1.90 15.80 -3.27
CA SER A 52 1.05 14.61 -3.19
C SER A 52 0.02 14.60 -4.32
N LEU A 53 -0.08 13.47 -5.01
CA LEU A 53 -1.16 13.18 -5.94
C LEU A 53 -2.16 12.25 -5.25
N GLN A 54 -3.42 12.66 -5.22
CA GLN A 54 -4.48 11.91 -4.55
C GLN A 54 -5.47 11.35 -5.55
N TRP A 55 -5.81 10.06 -5.40
CA TRP A 55 -6.85 9.38 -6.15
C TRP A 55 -8.01 8.98 -5.24
N THR A 56 -9.20 9.40 -5.67
CA THR A 56 -10.46 9.10 -4.99
C THR A 56 -11.42 8.46 -6.00
N VAL A 57 -11.95 7.28 -5.70
CA VAL A 57 -13.04 6.70 -6.48
C VAL A 57 -14.30 7.55 -6.24
N ARG A 58 -14.92 8.08 -7.31
CA ARG A 58 -16.28 8.64 -7.22
C ARG A 58 -17.27 7.53 -7.53
N LYS A 59 -18.09 7.17 -6.55
CA LYS A 59 -19.06 6.07 -6.61
C LYS A 59 -20.36 6.37 -7.38
N THR A 60 -20.38 7.35 -8.28
CA THR A 60 -21.60 7.69 -9.03
C THR A 60 -21.36 7.60 -10.53
N GLU A 61 -21.95 6.53 -11.08
CA GLU A 61 -22.46 6.38 -12.44
C GLU A 61 -21.49 6.57 -13.62
N GLN A 62 -21.28 5.46 -14.33
CA GLN A 62 -20.85 5.37 -15.72
C GLN A 62 -19.54 6.09 -16.12
N ALA A 63 -18.53 5.26 -16.40
CA ALA A 63 -17.49 5.51 -17.38
C ALA A 63 -16.59 6.76 -17.18
N SER A 64 -16.24 7.09 -15.93
CA SER A 64 -15.09 7.98 -15.72
C SER A 64 -14.15 7.39 -14.67
N GLY A 65 -12.97 6.97 -15.12
CA GLY A 65 -11.89 6.47 -14.26
C GLY A 65 -11.50 7.48 -13.16
N PRO A 66 -10.65 7.06 -12.22
CA PRO A 66 -10.33 7.86 -11.05
C PRO A 66 -9.69 9.19 -11.50
N LYS A 67 -10.42 10.29 -11.33
CA LYS A 67 -9.93 11.64 -11.63
C LYS A 67 -8.97 12.05 -10.51
N SER A 68 -7.67 12.02 -10.78
CA SER A 68 -6.74 12.75 -9.93
C SER A 68 -7.00 14.25 -10.06
N THR A 69 -6.58 15.01 -9.06
CA THR A 69 -6.40 16.46 -9.17
C THR A 69 -4.92 16.77 -9.44
N PRO A 70 -4.38 16.69 -10.68
CA PRO A 70 -2.98 16.99 -10.95
C PRO A 70 -2.80 18.24 -11.83
N LEU A 71 -3.74 19.19 -11.79
CA LEU A 71 -3.76 20.27 -12.78
C LEU A 71 -2.59 21.25 -12.63
N GLN A 72 -2.01 21.39 -11.44
CA GLN A 72 -0.90 22.33 -11.20
C GLN A 72 0.46 21.63 -11.09
N THR A 73 0.52 20.45 -10.49
CA THR A 73 1.78 19.72 -10.27
C THR A 73 2.53 19.39 -11.57
N LEU A 74 1.83 18.84 -12.56
CA LEU A 74 2.43 18.53 -13.87
C LEU A 74 2.51 19.75 -14.79
N ALA A 75 1.96 20.91 -14.38
CA ALA A 75 2.02 22.11 -15.18
C ALA A 75 3.48 22.54 -15.41
N LEU A 76 4.37 22.34 -14.42
CA LEU A 76 5.79 22.66 -14.56
C LEU A 76 6.46 21.82 -15.67
N VAL A 77 6.24 20.49 -15.65
CA VAL A 77 6.75 19.56 -16.66
C VAL A 77 6.14 19.85 -18.04
N ARG A 78 4.93 20.42 -18.09
CA ARG A 78 4.24 20.79 -19.34
C ARG A 78 4.57 22.20 -19.84
N ALA A 79 5.10 23.08 -18.99
CA ALA A 79 5.30 24.49 -19.32
C ALA A 79 6.50 24.75 -20.24
N CYS A 80 7.58 23.98 -20.10
CA CYS A 80 8.82 24.22 -20.85
C CYS A 80 9.53 22.92 -21.21
N ARG A 81 9.95 22.79 -22.48
CA ARG A 81 10.71 21.63 -22.96
C ARG A 81 12.02 21.46 -22.19
N ARG A 82 12.75 22.55 -21.91
CA ARG A 82 13.98 22.49 -21.12
C ARG A 82 13.77 21.88 -19.75
N ILE A 83 12.73 22.32 -19.05
CA ILE A 83 12.39 21.83 -17.70
C ILE A 83 12.02 20.34 -17.78
N ARG A 84 11.21 19.95 -18.77
CA ARG A 84 10.88 18.55 -19.01
C ARG A 84 12.11 17.70 -19.30
N ASP A 85 13.04 18.20 -20.11
CA ASP A 85 14.25 17.47 -20.49
C ASP A 85 15.23 17.38 -19.30
N GLU A 86 15.31 18.41 -18.45
CA GLU A 86 16.11 18.42 -17.21
C GLU A 86 15.54 17.50 -16.12
N ILE A 87 14.21 17.49 -15.91
CA ILE A 87 13.54 16.65 -14.91
C ILE A 87 13.43 15.20 -15.39
N SER A 88 13.12 14.99 -16.68
CA SER A 88 12.85 13.68 -17.28
C SER A 88 11.83 12.89 -16.43
N ASP A 89 12.15 11.65 -16.07
CA ASP A 89 11.31 10.77 -15.24
C ASP A 89 11.67 10.81 -13.74
N SER A 90 12.65 11.65 -13.34
CA SER A 90 13.13 11.68 -11.94
C SER A 90 12.07 12.16 -10.94
N TRP A 91 11.07 12.93 -11.41
CA TRP A 91 9.96 13.39 -10.57
C TRP A 91 9.10 12.25 -10.04
N ILE A 92 9.00 11.12 -10.75
CA ILE A 92 8.15 9.99 -10.38
C ILE A 92 8.60 9.37 -9.05
N SER A 93 9.90 9.34 -8.80
CA SER A 93 10.47 8.81 -7.56
C SER A 93 10.39 9.78 -6.39
N GLN A 94 9.97 11.03 -6.62
CA GLN A 94 9.96 12.08 -5.60
C GLN A 94 8.55 12.39 -5.09
N ILE A 95 7.52 12.15 -5.90
CA ILE A 95 6.12 12.41 -5.52
C ILE A 95 5.55 11.37 -4.57
N HIS A 96 4.54 11.78 -3.82
CA HIS A 96 3.75 10.89 -2.96
C HIS A 96 2.42 10.54 -3.64
N LEU A 97 2.17 9.24 -3.86
CA LEU A 97 0.89 8.77 -4.40
C LEU A 97 -0.02 8.36 -3.24
N THR A 98 -1.17 9.01 -3.10
CA THR A 98 -2.16 8.67 -2.07
C THR A 98 -3.42 8.10 -2.69
N PHE A 99 -3.79 6.91 -2.25
CA PHE A 99 -4.98 6.19 -2.70
C PHE A 99 -5.95 6.03 -1.54
N LYS A 100 -7.19 6.49 -1.70
CA LYS A 100 -8.21 6.30 -0.65
C LYS A 100 -8.63 4.85 -0.49
N THR A 101 -8.53 4.05 -1.54
CA THR A 101 -8.90 2.64 -1.53
C THR A 101 -7.91 1.81 -2.35
N PRO A 102 -7.68 0.53 -2.02
CA PRO A 102 -6.77 -0.31 -2.79
C PRO A 102 -7.24 -0.59 -4.22
N GLU A 103 -8.55 -0.56 -4.49
CA GLU A 103 -9.08 -0.68 -5.86
C GLU A 103 -8.58 0.48 -6.73
N ALA A 104 -8.64 1.71 -6.22
CA ALA A 104 -8.11 2.89 -6.94
C ALA A 104 -6.60 2.80 -7.18
N MET A 105 -5.88 2.19 -6.23
CA MET A 105 -4.45 1.94 -6.37
C MET A 105 -4.20 0.95 -7.50
N LEU A 106 -4.92 -0.17 -7.53
CA LEU A 106 -4.78 -1.17 -8.58
C LEU A 106 -5.18 -0.60 -9.95
N ASP A 107 -6.31 0.11 -10.06
CA ASP A 107 -6.76 0.76 -11.30
C ASP A 107 -5.71 1.66 -11.93
N VAL A 108 -4.89 2.31 -11.12
CA VAL A 108 -3.83 3.22 -11.59
C VAL A 108 -2.54 2.46 -11.83
N LEU A 109 -2.08 1.66 -10.87
CA LEU A 109 -0.75 1.07 -10.90
C LEU A 109 -0.66 -0.10 -11.91
N THR A 110 -1.71 -0.88 -12.14
CA THR A 110 -1.67 -1.98 -13.12
C THR A 110 -1.68 -1.49 -14.57
N GLU A 111 -2.07 -0.24 -14.81
CA GLU A 111 -2.06 0.37 -16.14
C GLU A 111 -0.69 0.97 -16.51
N LEU A 112 0.22 1.06 -15.54
CA LEU A 112 1.56 1.61 -15.76
C LEU A 112 2.49 0.54 -16.32
N PRO A 113 3.33 0.89 -17.31
CA PRO A 113 4.44 0.02 -17.70
C PRO A 113 5.37 -0.24 -16.51
N VAL A 114 5.97 -1.43 -16.47
CA VAL A 114 6.94 -1.85 -15.43
C VAL A 114 8.09 -0.84 -15.28
N SER A 115 8.54 -0.22 -16.38
CA SER A 115 9.59 0.82 -16.37
C SER A 115 9.19 2.11 -15.64
N THR A 116 7.90 2.40 -15.55
CA THR A 116 7.34 3.52 -14.80
C THR A 116 7.06 3.11 -13.36
N LEU A 117 6.44 1.94 -13.17
CA LEU A 117 6.10 1.39 -11.86
C LEU A 117 7.34 1.26 -10.96
N SER A 118 8.45 0.76 -11.54
CA SER A 118 9.74 0.61 -10.86
C SER A 118 10.44 1.91 -10.49
N LYS A 119 9.89 3.08 -10.86
CA LYS A 119 10.36 4.41 -10.44
C LYS A 119 9.54 4.99 -9.28
N ILE A 120 8.37 4.43 -8.97
CA ILE A 120 7.53 4.92 -7.87
C ILE A 120 8.19 4.53 -6.54
N ARG A 121 8.30 5.49 -5.62
CA ARG A 121 8.95 5.29 -4.31
C ARG A 121 8.04 5.47 -3.11
N HIS A 122 7.04 6.35 -3.18
CA HIS A 122 6.23 6.70 -2.01
C HIS A 122 4.74 6.50 -2.31
N VAL A 123 4.13 5.54 -1.61
CA VAL A 123 2.70 5.22 -1.74
C VAL A 123 2.05 5.24 -0.36
N GLN A 124 0.88 5.85 -0.29
CA GLN A 124 -0.02 5.84 0.85
C GLN A 124 -1.37 5.24 0.44
N VAL A 125 -1.88 4.29 1.22
CA VAL A 125 -3.13 3.59 0.91
C VAL A 125 -3.86 3.19 2.19
N THR A 126 -5.17 2.95 2.11
CA THR A 126 -5.95 2.39 3.22
C THR A 126 -5.86 0.87 3.24
N ALA A 127 -5.96 0.26 4.42
CA ALA A 127 -5.90 -1.18 4.64
C ALA A 127 -7.21 -1.90 4.29
N LYS A 128 -8.12 -1.27 3.54
CA LYS A 128 -9.45 -1.82 3.29
C LYS A 128 -9.34 -3.09 2.44
N PRO A 129 -9.85 -4.25 2.88
CA PRO A 129 -9.87 -5.44 2.04
C PRO A 129 -10.70 -5.21 0.77
N VAL A 130 -10.26 -5.81 -0.32
CA VAL A 130 -11.00 -5.79 -1.58
C VAL A 130 -11.76 -7.11 -1.72
N LEU A 131 -13.07 -7.00 -1.86
CA LEU A 131 -13.93 -8.14 -2.15
C LEU A 131 -14.13 -8.27 -3.64
N THR A 132 -13.90 -9.46 -4.17
CA THR A 132 -14.29 -9.79 -5.54
C THR A 132 -14.97 -11.15 -5.55
N GLU A 133 -15.72 -11.43 -6.60
CA GLU A 133 -16.08 -12.81 -6.90
C GLU A 133 -14.85 -13.55 -7.43
N SER A 134 -14.69 -14.80 -7.02
CA SER A 134 -13.61 -15.67 -7.45
C SER A 134 -13.77 -16.01 -8.94
N PRO A 135 -12.81 -15.66 -9.82
CA PRO A 135 -12.76 -16.29 -11.14
C PRO A 135 -12.40 -17.78 -10.99
N PRO A 136 -12.84 -18.71 -11.84
CA PRO A 136 -13.89 -18.64 -12.85
C PRO A 136 -15.30 -18.94 -12.29
N ARG A 137 -15.41 -19.28 -10.99
CA ARG A 137 -16.68 -19.65 -10.34
C ARG A 137 -17.21 -18.47 -9.53
N ARG A 138 -18.08 -17.70 -10.18
CA ARG A 138 -18.76 -16.48 -9.69
C ARG A 138 -19.80 -16.74 -8.59
N ASP A 139 -19.60 -17.77 -7.80
CA ASP A 139 -20.47 -18.18 -6.69
C ASP A 139 -19.77 -18.08 -5.32
N ILE A 140 -18.44 -17.86 -5.31
CA ILE A 140 -17.64 -17.70 -4.09
C ILE A 140 -17.03 -16.30 -4.08
N PHE A 141 -17.20 -15.59 -2.96
CA PHE A 141 -16.54 -14.31 -2.71
C PHE A 141 -15.17 -14.52 -2.09
N CYS A 142 -14.17 -13.84 -2.63
CA CYS A 142 -12.81 -13.79 -2.08
C CYS A 142 -12.53 -12.40 -1.50
N SER A 143 -11.88 -12.38 -0.34
CA SER A 143 -11.37 -11.17 0.29
C SER A 143 -9.87 -11.12 0.14
N TYR A 144 -9.34 -10.14 -0.60
CA TYR A 144 -7.91 -9.96 -0.74
C TYR A 144 -7.39 -8.84 0.15
N PHE A 145 -6.28 -9.10 0.83
CA PHE A 145 -5.52 -8.09 1.57
C PHE A 145 -4.45 -7.45 0.68
N LEU A 146 -3.97 -6.27 1.11
CA LEU A 146 -3.03 -5.46 0.34
C LEU A 146 -1.75 -6.23 -0.06
N GLY A 147 -1.27 -7.12 0.80
CA GLY A 147 -0.10 -7.96 0.50
C GLY A 147 -0.29 -8.86 -0.73
N SER A 148 -1.49 -9.41 -0.93
CA SER A 148 -1.85 -10.18 -2.13
C SER A 148 -2.01 -9.30 -3.35
N MET A 149 -2.49 -8.06 -3.19
CA MET A 149 -2.69 -7.13 -4.30
C MET A 149 -1.38 -6.69 -4.94
N PHE A 150 -0.31 -6.52 -4.15
CA PHE A 150 1.01 -6.21 -4.69
C PHE A 150 1.53 -7.27 -5.64
N LYS A 151 1.07 -8.52 -5.52
CA LYS A 151 1.43 -9.60 -6.45
C LYS A 151 1.00 -9.35 -7.90
N LEU A 152 0.08 -8.41 -8.13
CA LEU A 152 -0.32 -7.94 -9.45
C LEU A 152 0.54 -6.79 -9.99
N LEU A 153 1.55 -6.33 -9.23
CA LEU A 153 2.36 -5.16 -9.52
C LEU A 153 3.85 -5.52 -9.65
N PRO A 154 4.24 -6.37 -10.63
CA PRO A 154 5.63 -6.75 -10.82
C PRO A 154 6.48 -5.51 -11.18
N GLY A 155 7.63 -5.38 -10.52
CA GLY A 155 8.53 -4.23 -10.63
C GLY A 155 8.29 -3.12 -9.61
N LEU A 156 7.31 -3.26 -8.71
CA LEU A 156 7.09 -2.29 -7.64
C LEU A 156 8.29 -2.24 -6.69
N ARG A 157 8.79 -1.04 -6.42
CA ARG A 157 9.99 -0.78 -5.59
C ARG A 157 9.82 0.47 -4.74
N LEU A 158 8.95 0.41 -3.74
CA LEU A 158 8.66 1.52 -2.84
C LEU A 158 9.78 1.70 -1.81
N ASP A 159 10.24 2.93 -1.61
CA ASP A 159 11.05 3.28 -0.46
C ASP A 159 10.18 3.38 0.79
N THR A 160 8.94 3.87 0.63
CA THR A 160 8.00 4.06 1.73
C THR A 160 6.59 3.64 1.31
N LEU A 161 6.02 2.73 2.09
CA LEU A 161 4.62 2.35 2.02
C LEU A 161 3.92 2.77 3.33
N THR A 162 2.98 3.69 3.24
CA THR A 162 2.16 4.11 4.39
C THR A 162 0.76 3.52 4.28
N VAL A 163 0.39 2.67 5.23
CA VAL A 163 -0.90 1.99 5.28
C VAL A 163 -1.72 2.53 6.43
N HIS A 164 -2.91 3.02 6.13
CA HIS A 164 -3.89 3.47 7.13
C HIS A 164 -4.83 2.33 7.46
N GLY A 165 -4.76 1.83 8.68
CA GLY A 165 -5.64 0.81 9.24
C GLY A 165 -7.11 1.16 9.08
N THR A 166 -7.94 0.12 9.04
CA THR A 166 -9.39 0.25 8.91
C THR A 166 -10.05 0.30 10.29
N ASN A 167 -11.00 1.21 10.47
CA ASN A 167 -11.81 1.32 11.70
C ASN A 167 -12.95 0.30 11.68
N THR A 168 -12.63 -0.96 11.43
CA THR A 168 -13.59 -2.05 11.32
C THR A 168 -13.96 -2.57 12.71
N VAL A 169 -15.20 -3.06 12.86
CA VAL A 169 -15.75 -3.56 14.13
C VAL A 169 -14.98 -4.79 14.65
N LEU A 170 -14.30 -5.54 13.77
CA LEU A 170 -13.56 -6.73 14.17
C LEU A 170 -12.18 -6.39 14.72
N MET A 171 -11.96 -6.72 15.99
CA MET A 171 -10.80 -6.27 16.77
C MET A 171 -9.43 -6.88 16.38
N CYS A 172 -9.35 -7.54 15.22
CA CYS A 172 -8.17 -8.31 14.79
C CYS A 172 -7.79 -8.16 13.32
N ILE A 173 -8.61 -7.48 12.53
CA ILE A 173 -8.41 -7.41 11.10
C ILE A 173 -7.14 -6.62 10.75
N ASN A 174 -6.86 -5.54 11.47
CA ASN A 174 -5.65 -4.75 11.25
C ASN A 174 -4.40 -5.58 11.54
N TYR A 175 -4.45 -6.44 12.57
CA TYR A 175 -3.37 -7.36 12.90
C TYR A 175 -3.13 -8.36 11.76
N LEU A 176 -4.20 -8.96 11.24
CA LEU A 176 -4.10 -9.89 10.11
C LEU A 176 -3.51 -9.20 8.88
N ILE A 177 -4.03 -8.02 8.51
CA ILE A 177 -3.53 -7.28 7.35
C ILE A 177 -2.04 -6.96 7.49
N LEU A 178 -1.64 -6.44 8.66
CA LEU A 178 -0.24 -6.13 8.94
C LEU A 178 0.63 -7.39 8.93
N ASN A 179 0.15 -8.48 9.52
CA ASN A 179 0.86 -9.76 9.50
C ASN A 179 1.04 -10.28 8.06
N HIS A 180 0.02 -10.20 7.20
CA HIS A 180 0.12 -10.57 5.79
C HIS A 180 1.11 -9.68 5.02
N LEU A 181 1.13 -8.37 5.31
CA LEU A 181 2.12 -7.47 4.72
C LEU A 181 3.55 -7.84 5.16
N ILE A 182 3.78 -8.07 6.45
CA ILE A 182 5.10 -8.39 6.99
C ILE A 182 5.60 -9.76 6.53
N SER A 183 4.73 -10.77 6.50
CA SER A 183 5.14 -12.15 6.18
C SER A 183 5.31 -12.40 4.69
N GLY A 184 4.40 -11.90 3.84
CA GLY A 184 4.29 -12.35 2.46
C GLY A 184 4.47 -11.29 1.37
N SER A 185 4.34 -10.01 1.71
CA SER A 185 4.38 -8.95 0.69
C SER A 185 5.82 -8.47 0.40
N CYS A 186 6.12 -8.25 -0.88
CA CYS A 186 7.30 -7.51 -1.32
C CYS A 186 6.85 -6.18 -1.96
N GLY A 187 7.80 -5.45 -2.52
CA GLY A 187 7.56 -4.17 -3.20
C GLY A 187 7.82 -2.95 -2.34
N TRP A 188 8.29 -3.08 -1.10
CA TRP A 188 8.54 -1.96 -0.18
C TRP A 188 9.78 -2.16 0.69
N LYS A 189 10.48 -1.06 0.97
CA LYS A 189 11.66 -0.99 1.87
C LYS A 189 11.27 -0.66 3.30
N GLU A 190 10.42 0.33 3.48
CA GLU A 190 9.87 0.73 4.79
C GLU A 190 8.35 0.74 4.74
N LEU A 191 7.71 0.09 5.72
CA LEU A 191 6.27 0.03 5.91
C LEU A 191 5.90 0.80 7.18
N TYR A 192 4.99 1.75 7.05
CA TYR A 192 4.42 2.54 8.13
C TYR A 192 2.94 2.18 8.23
N TYR A 193 2.57 1.41 9.24
CA TYR A 193 1.18 1.02 9.46
C TYR A 193 0.58 1.83 10.60
N ILE A 194 -0.40 2.67 10.29
CA ILE A 194 -1.02 3.60 11.24
C ILE A 194 -2.43 3.11 11.56
N THR A 195 -2.76 2.89 12.83
CA THR A 195 -4.08 2.43 13.27
C THR A 195 -4.53 3.19 14.51
N ARG A 196 -5.82 3.21 14.81
CA ARG A 196 -6.35 3.64 16.13
C ARG A 196 -6.62 2.47 17.08
N GLU A 197 -6.35 1.26 16.62
CA GLU A 197 -6.65 0.04 17.32
C GLU A 197 -5.45 -0.46 18.11
N SER A 198 -5.47 -0.26 19.43
CA SER A 198 -4.44 -0.75 20.35
C SER A 198 -4.52 -2.27 20.60
N ALA A 199 -5.64 -2.91 20.25
CA ALA A 199 -5.86 -4.35 20.37
C ALA A 199 -4.83 -5.18 19.58
N MET A 200 -4.22 -4.62 18.53
CA MET A 200 -3.16 -5.27 17.75
C MET A 200 -1.92 -5.69 18.56
N ILE A 201 -1.66 -5.03 19.70
CA ILE A 201 -0.47 -5.29 20.51
C ILE A 201 -0.73 -6.39 21.55
N GLY A 202 -1.92 -6.42 22.15
CA GLY A 202 -2.15 -7.18 23.39
C GLY A 202 -3.45 -7.96 23.44
N SER A 203 -4.24 -8.02 22.37
CA SER A 203 -5.47 -8.82 22.38
C SER A 203 -5.14 -10.30 22.20
N THR A 204 -5.38 -11.08 23.24
CA THR A 204 -5.27 -12.54 23.25
C THR A 204 -6.56 -13.12 22.68
N ILE A 205 -6.82 -12.89 21.38
CA ILE A 205 -7.82 -13.73 20.72
C ILE A 205 -7.22 -15.14 20.66
N GLU A 206 -7.75 -16.02 21.52
CA GLU A 206 -7.28 -17.39 21.69
C GLU A 206 -7.07 -18.07 20.33
N GLY A 207 -5.84 -18.50 20.07
CA GLY A 207 -5.44 -19.23 18.88
C GLY A 207 -4.92 -18.36 17.71
N ILE A 208 -5.16 -17.04 17.71
CA ILE A 208 -4.72 -16.14 16.62
C ILE A 208 -3.56 -15.24 17.05
N MET A 209 -3.58 -14.74 18.29
CA MET A 209 -2.67 -13.68 18.77
C MET A 209 -1.84 -14.08 20.01
N ASN A 210 -1.49 -15.35 20.16
CA ASN A 210 -0.72 -15.84 21.33
C ASN A 210 0.78 -15.48 21.29
N ARG A 211 1.20 -14.52 20.46
CA ARG A 211 2.62 -14.21 20.28
C ARG A 211 2.91 -12.75 20.64
N PRO A 212 3.94 -12.51 21.46
CA PRO A 212 4.25 -11.16 21.89
C PRO A 212 4.72 -10.29 20.71
N GLN A 213 4.29 -9.03 20.72
CA GLN A 213 4.70 -8.02 19.75
C GLN A 213 5.53 -6.96 20.48
N PRO A 214 6.59 -6.41 19.84
CA PRO A 214 6.94 -6.58 18.42
C PRO A 214 7.77 -7.85 18.08
N GLU A 215 8.11 -8.68 19.06
CA GLU A 215 9.09 -9.76 18.92
C GLU A 215 8.70 -10.79 17.85
N ASN A 216 7.42 -11.10 17.73
CA ASN A 216 6.94 -12.03 16.72
C ASN A 216 7.12 -11.48 15.31
N TRP A 217 6.74 -10.23 15.04
CA TRP A 217 6.98 -9.60 13.75
C TRP A 217 8.47 -9.45 13.46
N GLN A 218 9.29 -9.13 14.47
CA GLN A 218 10.74 -9.08 14.32
C GLN A 218 11.30 -10.44 13.91
N ARG A 219 10.85 -11.54 14.55
CA ARG A 219 11.26 -12.89 14.17
C ARG A 219 10.84 -13.23 12.73
N ILE A 220 9.61 -12.89 12.31
CA ILE A 220 9.15 -13.11 10.93
C ILE A 220 10.05 -12.37 9.95
N MET A 221 10.40 -11.12 10.25
CA MET A 221 11.31 -10.33 9.43
C MET A 221 12.71 -10.94 9.35
N ASN A 222 13.26 -11.40 10.48
CA ASN A 222 14.55 -12.07 10.55
C ASN A 222 14.58 -13.37 9.74
N GLU A 223 13.54 -14.20 9.85
CA GLU A 223 13.40 -15.44 9.08
C GLU A 223 13.29 -15.17 7.57
N ARG A 224 12.62 -14.07 7.20
CA ARG A 224 12.37 -13.68 5.81
C ARG A 224 13.58 -13.03 5.13
N ASP A 225 14.23 -12.10 5.81
CA ASP A 225 15.29 -11.24 5.25
C ASP A 225 16.69 -11.67 5.67
N GLY A 226 16.82 -12.60 6.61
CA GLY A 226 18.07 -12.99 7.25
C GLY A 226 18.43 -12.08 8.43
N ASP A 227 18.88 -12.68 9.54
CA ASP A 227 19.32 -11.94 10.74
C ASP A 227 20.47 -10.98 10.42
N GLU A 228 21.36 -11.36 9.50
CA GLU A 228 22.53 -10.60 9.09
C GLU A 228 22.19 -9.28 8.38
N THR A 229 21.00 -9.20 7.77
CA THR A 229 20.55 -7.98 7.09
C THR A 229 19.95 -6.98 8.08
N LYS A 230 19.69 -7.39 9.33
CA LYS A 230 19.20 -6.53 10.42
C LYS A 230 17.89 -5.78 10.07
N PRO A 231 16.82 -6.48 9.67
CA PRO A 231 15.52 -5.83 9.56
C PRO A 231 15.05 -5.36 10.95
N THR A 232 14.14 -4.39 11.01
CA THR A 232 13.67 -3.83 12.28
C THR A 232 12.16 -3.64 12.31
N VAL A 233 11.53 -3.95 13.44
CA VAL A 233 10.12 -3.65 13.73
C VAL A 233 10.07 -2.79 14.99
N ILE A 234 9.47 -1.61 14.88
CA ILE A 234 9.33 -0.65 15.98
C ILE A 234 7.86 -0.25 16.08
N ILE A 235 7.35 -0.20 17.31
CA ILE A 235 6.01 0.27 17.61
C ILE A 235 6.13 1.64 18.27
N TYR A 236 5.41 2.62 17.74
CA TYR A 236 5.31 3.97 18.28
C TYR A 236 3.92 4.21 18.85
N ARG A 237 3.88 4.85 20.02
CA ARG A 237 2.67 5.42 20.61
C ARG A 237 2.85 6.93 20.81
N PRO A 238 1.79 7.73 20.60
CA PRO A 238 1.83 9.17 20.82
C PRO A 238 1.99 9.44 22.31
N ASN A 239 2.92 10.33 22.66
CA ASN A 239 3.18 10.68 24.06
C ASN A 239 2.11 11.59 24.67
N GLN A 240 1.40 12.37 23.84
CA GLN A 240 0.32 13.25 24.28
C GLN A 240 -0.75 13.37 23.19
N CYS A 241 -1.99 13.43 23.67
CA CYS A 241 -3.23 13.63 22.91
C CYS A 241 -3.10 14.77 21.89
N VAL A 242 -3.70 14.56 20.70
CA VAL A 242 -4.17 15.53 19.67
C VAL A 242 -3.48 15.43 18.29
N VAL A 243 -4.21 14.71 17.43
CA VAL A 243 -4.60 15.06 16.04
C VAL A 243 -3.64 14.69 14.90
N SER A 244 -4.04 13.60 14.22
CA SER A 244 -4.25 13.48 12.78
C SER A 244 -3.09 13.88 11.86
N SER A 245 -2.62 12.90 11.10
CA SER A 245 -1.79 13.04 9.89
C SER A 245 -0.35 13.54 10.05
N VAL A 246 0.13 13.75 11.28
CA VAL A 246 1.51 14.19 11.57
C VAL A 246 2.32 13.13 12.33
N ILE A 247 2.02 11.84 12.14
CA ILE A 247 2.87 10.74 12.65
C ILE A 247 3.96 10.39 11.61
N LEU A 248 4.67 11.40 11.13
CA LEU A 248 5.91 11.22 10.37
C LEU A 248 7.08 11.97 11.02
N ASP A 249 6.82 12.66 12.13
CA ASP A 249 7.86 13.22 12.98
C ASP A 249 8.21 12.21 14.07
N HIS A 250 9.33 11.50 13.87
CA HIS A 250 9.83 10.50 14.82
C HIS A 250 10.15 11.10 16.19
N ASP A 251 10.48 12.40 16.26
CA ASP A 251 10.87 13.07 17.49
C ASP A 251 9.65 13.35 18.40
N ALA A 252 8.43 13.30 17.85
CA ALA A 252 7.18 13.51 18.60
C ALA A 252 6.60 12.20 19.19
N CYS A 253 7.20 11.04 18.91
CA CYS A 253 6.68 9.72 19.31
C CYS A 253 7.56 9.05 20.38
N ALA A 254 6.94 8.32 21.32
CA ALA A 254 7.71 7.39 22.16
C ALA A 254 7.79 6.01 21.49
N VAL A 255 8.98 5.42 21.54
CA VAL A 255 9.16 3.99 21.26
C VAL A 255 8.46 3.23 22.38
N TRP A 256 7.53 2.36 21.99
CA TRP A 256 6.86 1.49 22.93
C TRP A 256 7.74 0.26 23.17
N GLU A 257 8.23 0.13 24.40
CA GLU A 257 8.88 -1.08 24.90
C GLU A 257 7.89 -1.82 25.80
N ARG A 258 7.78 -3.14 25.62
CA ARG A 258 6.98 -3.95 26.51
C ARG A 258 7.82 -4.33 27.73
N ASP A 259 7.50 -3.78 28.89
CA ASP A 259 7.98 -4.30 30.17
C ASP A 259 7.28 -5.63 30.48
N MET A 260 7.79 -6.73 29.91
CA MET A 260 7.34 -8.08 30.26
C MET A 260 8.02 -8.53 31.55
N PRO A 261 7.29 -8.80 32.65
CA PRO A 261 7.88 -9.49 33.79
C PRO A 261 8.37 -10.88 33.37
N SER A 262 9.56 -11.26 33.83
CA SER A 262 10.37 -12.38 33.32
C SER A 262 9.79 -13.78 33.56
N ASN A 263 8.65 -13.89 34.23
CA ASN A 263 8.01 -15.12 34.71
C ASN A 263 6.65 -15.43 34.05
N TRP A 264 6.24 -14.68 33.03
CA TRP A 264 4.88 -14.75 32.50
C TRP A 264 4.56 -16.03 31.69
N LEU A 265 5.57 -16.80 31.27
CA LEU A 265 5.38 -18.05 30.53
C LEU A 265 5.03 -19.27 31.41
N ASP A 266 5.25 -19.19 32.72
CA ASP A 266 5.14 -20.37 33.61
C ASP A 266 3.80 -20.47 34.35
N GLU A 267 3.00 -19.39 34.41
CA GLU A 267 1.70 -19.39 35.08
C GLU A 267 0.70 -18.53 34.28
N LEU A 268 -0.01 -19.16 33.34
CA LEU A 268 -1.26 -18.59 32.83
C LEU A 268 -2.41 -19.32 33.52
N PRO A 269 -3.08 -18.71 34.52
CA PRO A 269 -4.39 -19.18 34.93
C PRO A 269 -5.36 -18.89 33.78
N VAL A 270 -6.01 -19.96 33.32
CA VAL A 270 -7.21 -19.89 32.49
C VAL A 270 -8.21 -18.95 33.18
N ASP A 271 -8.70 -17.96 32.43
CA ASP A 271 -9.68 -16.95 32.84
C ASP A 271 -9.29 -16.12 34.07
N THR A 272 -8.61 -14.99 33.88
CA THR A 272 -8.68 -13.92 34.87
C THR A 272 -8.67 -12.54 34.25
N GLU A 273 -9.49 -11.67 34.83
CA GLU A 273 -9.74 -10.24 34.60
C GLU A 273 -8.50 -9.33 34.45
N GLU A 274 -7.28 -9.87 34.48
CA GLU A 274 -6.02 -9.14 34.38
C GLU A 274 -5.71 -8.67 32.94
N GLU A 275 -6.33 -9.28 31.92
CA GLU A 275 -6.31 -8.75 30.54
C GLU A 275 -6.93 -7.35 30.42
N LYS A 276 -7.85 -6.98 31.33
CA LYS A 276 -8.41 -5.62 31.39
C LYS A 276 -7.40 -4.60 31.91
N THR A 277 -6.25 -5.02 32.45
CA THR A 277 -5.27 -4.11 33.06
C THR A 277 -4.13 -3.67 32.12
N LEU A 278 -4.00 -4.26 30.92
CA LEU A 278 -2.96 -3.88 29.94
C LEU A 278 -3.22 -2.53 29.27
N PHE A 279 -4.47 -2.08 29.26
CA PHE A 279 -4.86 -0.77 28.77
C PHE A 279 -5.82 -0.18 29.79
N LYS A 280 -5.47 0.95 30.40
CA LYS A 280 -6.49 1.78 31.04
C LYS A 280 -7.53 2.14 29.97
N ASP A 281 -8.81 2.19 30.32
CA ASP A 281 -9.88 2.51 29.34
C ASP A 281 -9.62 3.83 28.57
N GLU A 282 -8.81 4.73 29.13
CA GLU A 282 -8.36 5.98 28.50
C GLU A 282 -7.32 5.78 27.36
N GLU A 283 -6.62 4.65 27.30
CA GLU A 283 -5.63 4.30 26.25
C GLU A 283 -6.25 3.53 25.07
N ARG A 284 -7.54 3.14 25.18
CA ARG A 284 -8.29 2.49 24.10
C ARG A 284 -8.77 3.53 23.09
N GLY A 285 -7.90 3.88 22.15
CA GLY A 285 -8.25 4.77 21.02
C GLY A 285 -7.13 5.69 20.55
N GLU A 286 -5.96 5.64 21.18
CA GLU A 286 -4.80 6.38 20.72
C GLU A 286 -4.26 5.78 19.40
N GLU A 287 -3.88 6.67 18.49
CA GLU A 287 -3.33 6.30 17.19
C GLU A 287 -1.95 5.67 17.38
N MET A 288 -1.77 4.42 17.00
CA MET A 288 -0.52 3.67 17.05
C MET A 288 0.10 3.59 15.66
N MET A 289 1.44 3.62 15.59
CA MET A 289 2.17 3.39 14.35
C MET A 289 3.16 2.22 14.50
N VAL A 290 3.09 1.25 13.59
CA VAL A 290 4.10 0.21 13.43
C VAL A 290 5.00 0.57 12.27
N VAL A 291 6.30 0.66 12.51
CA VAL A 291 7.32 0.88 11.48
C VAL A 291 8.09 -0.41 11.28
N VAL A 292 8.07 -0.92 10.05
CA VAL A 292 8.82 -2.12 9.66
C VAL A 292 9.81 -1.72 8.58
N LYS A 293 11.09 -2.04 8.78
CA LYS A 293 12.15 -1.78 7.81
C LYS A 293 12.78 -3.09 7.36
N ARG A 294 12.92 -3.25 6.05
CA ARG A 294 13.66 -4.34 5.42
C ARG A 294 15.14 -4.25 5.80
N GLY A 295 15.83 -5.39 5.79
CA GLY A 295 17.25 -5.44 6.08
C GLY A 295 18.12 -4.72 5.04
N PHE A 296 19.37 -4.43 5.41
CA PHE A 296 20.36 -3.81 4.54
C PHE A 296 20.65 -4.69 3.32
N SER A 297 20.67 -4.07 2.13
CA SER A 297 20.91 -4.73 0.84
C SER A 297 19.92 -5.83 0.45
N VAL A 298 18.77 -5.93 1.13
CA VAL A 298 17.68 -6.82 0.71
C VAL A 298 17.04 -6.28 -0.56
N ASP A 299 16.91 -7.12 -1.58
CA ASP A 299 16.06 -6.79 -2.71
C ASP A 299 14.59 -6.90 -2.28
N TYR A 300 13.90 -5.77 -2.36
CA TYR A 300 12.50 -5.65 -1.98
C TYR A 300 11.60 -5.45 -3.19
N GLU A 301 12.11 -5.60 -4.42
CA GLU A 301 11.24 -5.61 -5.59
C GLU A 301 10.19 -6.71 -5.50
N GLU A 302 8.95 -6.38 -5.88
CA GLU A 302 7.97 -7.42 -6.17
C GLU A 302 8.26 -8.00 -7.55
N THR A 303 8.85 -9.20 -7.57
CA THR A 303 9.29 -9.85 -8.81
C THR A 303 8.15 -10.59 -9.50
N GLU A 304 8.20 -10.63 -10.83
CA GLU A 304 7.35 -11.55 -11.60
C GLU A 304 7.62 -13.00 -11.16
N GLY A 305 6.56 -13.77 -10.93
CA GLY A 305 6.66 -15.15 -10.44
C GLY A 305 7.04 -15.30 -8.96
N SER A 306 6.93 -14.24 -8.15
CA SER A 306 7.08 -14.33 -6.70
C SER A 306 6.16 -15.40 -6.08
N PRO A 307 6.55 -16.04 -4.96
CA PRO A 307 5.78 -17.10 -4.34
C PRO A 307 4.31 -16.73 -4.11
N LEU A 308 3.42 -17.69 -4.36
CA LEU A 308 1.99 -17.52 -4.12
C LEU A 308 1.73 -17.49 -2.61
N LEU A 309 0.97 -16.49 -2.18
CA LEU A 309 0.39 -16.44 -0.84
C LEU A 309 -0.80 -17.40 -0.73
N GLU A 310 -1.24 -17.69 0.50
CA GLU A 310 -2.43 -18.50 0.74
C GLU A 310 -3.67 -17.87 0.11
N ASP A 311 -3.88 -16.57 0.36
CA ASP A 311 -4.97 -15.77 -0.21
C ASP A 311 -4.50 -14.94 -1.42
N ASP A 312 -3.66 -15.52 -2.28
CA ASP A 312 -3.10 -14.82 -3.44
C ASP A 312 -4.13 -14.69 -4.56
N ILE A 313 -4.37 -13.45 -4.96
CA ILE A 313 -5.30 -13.07 -6.03
C ILE A 313 -4.99 -13.75 -7.37
N ARG A 314 -3.73 -14.14 -7.62
CA ARG A 314 -3.32 -14.88 -8.82
C ARG A 314 -3.74 -16.35 -8.81
N ARG A 315 -4.04 -16.94 -7.64
CA ARG A 315 -4.55 -18.31 -7.54
C ARG A 315 -5.96 -18.42 -8.08
N ASP A 316 -6.77 -17.41 -7.78
CA ASP A 316 -8.17 -17.34 -8.17
C ASP A 316 -8.31 -16.85 -9.62
N GLY A 317 -7.47 -15.91 -10.06
CA GLY A 317 -7.41 -15.47 -11.46
C GLY A 317 -6.05 -15.69 -12.12
N PRO A 318 -5.65 -16.93 -12.49
CA PRO A 318 -4.32 -17.17 -13.07
C PRO A 318 -4.16 -16.44 -14.41
N GLY A 319 -3.17 -15.56 -14.50
CA GLY A 319 -2.88 -14.76 -15.69
C GLY A 319 -3.90 -13.67 -16.00
N MET A 320 -4.85 -13.42 -15.09
CA MET A 320 -5.84 -12.35 -15.25
C MET A 320 -5.27 -11.02 -14.77
N THR A 321 -5.66 -9.95 -15.46
CA THR A 321 -5.40 -8.56 -15.08
C THR A 321 -6.38 -8.12 -14.00
N TRP A 322 -6.02 -7.07 -13.23
CA TRP A 322 -6.91 -6.49 -12.24
C TRP A 322 -8.28 -6.10 -12.82
N LYS A 323 -8.33 -5.54 -14.03
CA LYS A 323 -9.59 -5.19 -14.71
C LYS A 323 -10.50 -6.39 -14.99
N GLU A 324 -9.93 -7.55 -15.28
CA GLU A 324 -10.69 -8.79 -15.50
C GLU A 324 -11.23 -9.34 -14.18
N ILE A 325 -10.51 -9.13 -13.09
CA ILE A 325 -10.90 -9.55 -11.73
C ILE A 325 -11.96 -8.60 -11.14
N GLN A 326 -11.85 -7.29 -11.41
CA GLN A 326 -12.73 -6.23 -10.89
C GLN A 326 -14.13 -6.23 -11.51
N GLY A 327 -14.35 -6.88 -12.66
CA GLY A 327 -15.57 -6.74 -13.49
C GLY A 327 -16.90 -7.18 -12.87
N ILE A 328 -17.01 -7.27 -11.54
CA ILE A 328 -18.19 -7.72 -10.82
C ILE A 328 -18.40 -6.81 -9.60
N ASP A 329 -19.27 -5.81 -9.77
CA ASP A 329 -19.58 -4.79 -8.77
C ASP A 329 -20.64 -5.31 -7.77
N MET A 330 -20.38 -5.19 -6.47
CA MET A 330 -21.36 -5.48 -5.41
C MET A 330 -21.78 -4.20 -4.66
N GLU A 331 -23.08 -4.09 -4.37
CA GLU A 331 -23.62 -2.99 -3.57
C GLU A 331 -23.21 -3.09 -2.08
N ALA A 332 -22.99 -1.93 -1.46
CA ALA A 332 -22.38 -1.77 -0.13
C ALA A 332 -23.12 -2.39 1.09
N PRO A 333 -24.45 -2.63 1.11
CA PRO A 333 -25.11 -3.25 2.26
C PRO A 333 -24.79 -4.75 2.41
N GLU A 334 -24.57 -5.46 1.30
CA GLU A 334 -24.21 -6.88 1.34
C GLU A 334 -22.74 -7.12 1.76
N PHE A 335 -21.92 -6.08 1.71
CA PHE A 335 -20.49 -6.11 2.05
C PHE A 335 -20.25 -6.60 3.47
N LEU A 336 -20.89 -6.01 4.49
CA LEU A 336 -20.60 -6.34 5.89
C LEU A 336 -21.06 -7.76 6.25
N VAL A 337 -22.29 -8.12 5.86
CA VAL A 337 -22.87 -9.44 6.16
C VAL A 337 -22.11 -10.55 5.45
N ARG A 338 -21.81 -10.38 4.16
CA ARG A 338 -21.08 -11.40 3.38
C ARG A 338 -19.60 -11.46 3.74
N TRP A 339 -18.97 -10.33 4.07
CA TRP A 339 -17.59 -10.31 4.56
C TRP A 339 -17.46 -11.02 5.92
N LEU A 340 -18.40 -10.80 6.85
CA LEU A 340 -18.44 -11.54 8.12
C LEU A 340 -18.60 -13.05 7.90
N LEU A 341 -19.42 -13.47 6.94
CA LEU A 341 -19.58 -14.88 6.56
C LEU A 341 -18.29 -15.49 5.97
N VAL A 342 -17.66 -14.80 5.01
CA VAL A 342 -16.37 -15.24 4.42
C VAL A 342 -15.29 -15.32 5.49
N PHE A 343 -15.20 -14.30 6.34
CA PHE A 343 -14.25 -14.25 7.45
C PHE A 343 -14.48 -15.40 8.44
N ALA A 344 -15.74 -15.67 8.83
CA ALA A 344 -16.06 -16.78 9.73
C ALA A 344 -15.68 -18.15 9.15
N VAL A 345 -15.86 -18.34 7.85
CA VAL A 345 -15.48 -19.58 7.14
C VAL A 345 -13.96 -19.72 7.04
N GLN A 346 -13.25 -18.65 6.66
CA GLN A 346 -11.80 -18.65 6.48
C GLN A 346 -11.04 -18.83 7.81
N MET A 347 -11.60 -18.32 8.90
CA MET A 347 -11.04 -18.47 10.25
C MET A 347 -11.34 -19.83 10.90
N GLY A 348 -12.02 -20.76 10.20
CA GLY A 348 -12.34 -22.08 10.73
C GLY A 348 -13.21 -22.05 11.98
N LEU A 349 -13.90 -20.92 12.24
CA LEU A 349 -14.86 -20.82 13.33
C LEU A 349 -15.94 -21.87 13.08
N ARG A 350 -16.09 -22.83 14.00
CA ARG A 350 -17.01 -23.97 13.86
C ARG A 350 -18.46 -23.45 13.74
N THR A 351 -18.91 -23.23 12.51
CA THR A 351 -20.30 -22.92 12.14
C THR A 351 -21.31 -24.04 12.42
N ARG A 352 -20.90 -25.15 13.07
CA ARG A 352 -21.80 -26.27 13.39
C ARG A 352 -22.68 -26.09 14.63
N ARG A 353 -22.56 -24.99 15.38
CA ARG A 353 -23.42 -24.73 16.56
C ARG A 353 -24.28 -23.48 16.52
N LEU A 354 -24.07 -22.57 15.57
CA LEU A 354 -24.88 -21.34 15.46
C LEU A 354 -26.14 -21.49 14.58
N MET A 355 -26.19 -22.47 13.66
CA MET A 355 -27.33 -22.64 12.74
C MET A 355 -28.58 -23.32 13.36
N ARG A 356 -28.83 -23.21 14.67
CA ARG A 356 -30.11 -23.73 15.18
C ARG A 356 -30.83 -22.87 16.22
N ASP A 357 -30.17 -21.94 16.92
CA ASP A 357 -30.84 -21.10 17.91
C ASP A 357 -30.38 -19.63 17.97
N GLU A 358 -29.50 -19.13 17.08
CA GLU A 358 -28.95 -17.75 17.15
C GLU A 358 -29.15 -16.92 15.86
N ASP A 359 -30.08 -17.29 14.99
CA ASP A 359 -30.45 -16.46 13.83
C ASP A 359 -31.08 -15.12 14.26
N ASP A 360 -31.68 -15.03 15.46
CA ASP A 360 -32.28 -13.78 15.96
C ASP A 360 -31.25 -12.83 16.60
N GLU A 361 -30.18 -13.33 17.23
CA GLU A 361 -29.16 -12.48 17.87
C GLU A 361 -28.17 -11.88 16.86
N LEU A 362 -27.74 -12.65 15.86
CA LEU A 362 -26.84 -12.16 14.82
C LEU A 362 -27.55 -11.13 13.93
N THR A 363 -28.83 -11.38 13.62
CA THR A 363 -29.67 -10.43 12.87
C THR A 363 -29.95 -9.18 13.71
N GLY A 364 -30.19 -9.32 15.02
CA GLY A 364 -30.36 -8.19 15.93
C GLY A 364 -29.11 -7.31 16.11
N LEU A 365 -27.91 -7.91 16.12
CA LEU A 365 -26.64 -7.18 16.10
C LEU A 365 -26.41 -6.44 14.78
N ILE A 366 -26.78 -7.05 13.65
CA ILE A 366 -26.69 -6.42 12.32
C ILE A 366 -27.70 -5.27 12.19
N GLU A 367 -28.93 -5.43 12.68
CA GLU A 367 -29.94 -4.35 12.69
C GLU A 367 -29.59 -3.21 13.65
N SER A 368 -29.00 -3.50 14.81
CA SER A 368 -28.50 -2.49 15.75
C SER A 368 -27.27 -1.72 15.24
N LEU A 369 -26.48 -2.30 14.33
CA LEU A 369 -25.32 -1.65 13.71
C LEU A 369 -25.71 -0.86 12.45
N LEU A 370 -26.92 -1.06 11.91
CA LEU A 370 -27.46 -0.39 10.73
C LEU A 370 -28.47 0.73 11.05
N SER A 371 -28.93 0.86 12.31
CA SER A 371 -29.68 2.02 12.82
C SER A 371 -28.75 3.06 13.43
#